data_AF-A0A4W5Q4C8-F1
#
_entry.id   AF-A0A4W5Q4C8-F1
#
_cell.length_a   1.000
_cell.length_b   1.000
_cell.length_c   1.000
_cell.angle_alpha   90.00
_cell.angle_beta   90.00
_cell.angle_gamma   90.00
#
_symmetry.space_group_name_H-M   'P 1'
#
loop_
_entity.id
_entity.type
_entity.pdbx_description
1 polymer ?
#
loop_
_entity_poly.entity_id
_entity_poly.type
_entity_poly.pdbx_seq_one_letter_code
_entity_poly.pdbx_strand_id
1 'polypeptide(L)'
;MSRLRLAAGGAIMKLAQEPVYHDIITPEQFQLCGLVINDECYQVRQIFAQKLHLALVKLLLPLEYLAVFSLCAKDPVKERRAHARQCLLKNISIRREYINNNPLTHVNIPTHLQEILLAASLFQCF
;
A
#
# COMPACT_ATOMS: atom_id res chain seq x y z
N MET A 1 -0.15 -21.17 11.75
CA MET A 1 -0.34 -19.78 12.21
C MET A 1 -0.49 -18.73 11.08
N SER A 2 -0.32 -19.08 9.81
CA SER A 2 -0.38 -18.13 8.67
C SER A 2 -1.70 -17.34 8.52
N ARG A 3 -2.85 -17.98 8.78
CA ARG A 3 -4.18 -17.34 8.65
C ARG A 3 -4.38 -16.19 9.65
N LEU A 4 -3.82 -16.29 10.85
CA LEU A 4 -3.92 -15.25 11.88
C LEU A 4 -3.07 -14.03 11.52
N ARG A 5 -1.87 -14.22 10.94
CA ARG A 5 -1.03 -13.12 10.46
C ARG A 5 -1.72 -12.33 9.35
N LEU A 6 -2.31 -13.04 8.39
CA LEU A 6 -3.12 -12.40 7.34
C LEU A 6 -4.34 -11.66 7.90
N ALA A 7 -5.03 -12.25 8.88
CA ALA A 7 -6.18 -11.63 9.53
C ALA A 7 -5.78 -10.35 10.29
N ALA A 8 -4.68 -10.39 11.05
CA ALA A 8 -4.18 -9.24 11.80
C ALA A 8 -3.76 -8.09 10.87
N GLY A 9 -2.94 -8.37 9.84
CA GLY A 9 -2.56 -7.34 8.86
C GLY A 9 -3.78 -6.80 8.09
N GLY A 10 -4.74 -7.66 7.76
CA GLY A 10 -6.02 -7.25 7.17
C GLY A 10 -6.86 -6.37 8.09
N ALA A 11 -6.83 -6.60 9.40
CA ALA A 11 -7.56 -5.80 10.39
C ALA A 11 -6.95 -4.40 10.54
N ILE A 12 -5.62 -4.30 10.64
CA ILE A 12 -4.92 -3.00 10.67
C ILE A 12 -5.23 -2.18 9.41
N MET A 13 -5.15 -2.78 8.22
CA MET A 13 -5.53 -2.10 6.97
C MET A 13 -6.99 -1.67 6.94
N LYS A 14 -7.89 -2.39 7.62
CA LYS A 14 -9.30 -2.02 7.68
C LYS A 14 -9.52 -0.84 8.64
N LEU A 15 -8.85 -0.84 9.79
CA LEU A 15 -8.86 0.28 10.73
C LEU A 15 -8.30 1.55 10.08
N ALA A 16 -7.21 1.44 9.35
CA ALA A 16 -6.58 2.57 8.66
C ALA A 16 -7.47 3.24 7.60
N GLN A 17 -8.56 2.60 7.15
CA GLN A 17 -9.53 3.21 6.23
C GLN A 17 -10.49 4.17 6.93
N GLU A 18 -10.58 4.12 8.25
CA GLU A 18 -11.40 5.01 9.06
C GLU A 18 -10.49 6.08 9.69
N PRO A 19 -10.68 7.38 9.38
CA PRO A 19 -9.78 8.44 9.85
C PRO A 19 -9.55 8.45 11.37
N VAL A 20 -10.60 8.17 12.15
CA VAL A 20 -10.52 8.13 13.63
C VAL A 20 -9.55 7.08 14.16
N TYR A 21 -9.37 5.96 13.44
CA TYR A 21 -8.44 4.92 13.83
C TYR A 21 -7.07 5.09 13.18
N HIS A 22 -6.99 5.76 12.03
CA HIS A 22 -5.73 6.05 11.35
C HIS A 22 -4.75 6.79 12.28
N ASP A 23 -5.22 7.82 12.99
CA ASP A 23 -4.40 8.63 13.90
C ASP A 23 -3.90 7.87 15.14
N ILE A 24 -4.48 6.70 15.43
CA ILE A 24 -4.14 5.85 16.58
C ILE A 24 -3.14 4.76 16.17
N ILE A 25 -3.06 4.41 14.89
CA ILE A 25 -2.13 3.39 14.40
C ILE A 25 -0.71 3.94 14.52
N THR A 26 0.07 3.33 15.41
CA THR A 26 1.46 3.74 15.62
C THR A 26 2.32 3.45 14.39
N PRO A 27 3.43 4.19 14.19
CA PRO A 27 4.39 3.89 13.12
C PRO A 27 4.90 2.45 13.15
N GLU A 28 5.12 1.88 14.34
CA GLU A 28 5.55 0.49 14.51
C GLU A 28 4.48 -0.50 14.02
N GLN A 29 3.21 -0.28 14.38
CA GLN A 29 2.10 -1.13 13.91
C GLN A 29 1.93 -1.04 12.39
N PHE A 30 2.08 0.15 11.81
CA PHE A 30 2.09 0.33 10.36
C PHE A 30 3.22 -0.46 9.70
N GLN A 31 4.45 -0.33 10.20
CA GLN A 31 5.62 -1.04 9.68
C GLN A 31 5.44 -2.56 9.77
N LEU A 32 5.03 -3.09 10.92
CA LEU A 32 4.75 -4.51 11.12
C LEU A 32 3.64 -5.02 10.19
N CYS A 33 2.58 -4.23 10.00
CA CYS A 33 1.52 -4.55 9.03
C CYS A 33 2.06 -4.60 7.60
N GLY A 34 2.92 -3.66 7.22
CA GLY A 34 3.56 -3.63 5.89
C GLY A 34 4.41 -4.86 5.59
N LEU A 35 5.12 -5.39 6.58
CA LEU A 35 5.98 -6.57 6.44
C LEU A 35 5.21 -7.85 6.09
N VAL A 36 3.89 -7.91 6.31
CA VAL A 36 3.04 -9.05 5.91
C VAL A 36 3.10 -9.30 4.39
N ILE A 37 3.44 -8.29 3.59
CA ILE A 37 3.60 -8.46 2.14
C ILE A 37 4.77 -9.40 1.76
N ASN A 38 5.71 -9.61 2.68
CA ASN A 38 6.87 -10.50 2.57
C ASN A 38 6.78 -11.72 3.50
N ASP A 39 5.58 -12.08 3.98
CA ASP A 39 5.35 -13.27 4.81
C ASP A 39 5.95 -14.54 4.18
N GLU A 40 6.46 -15.47 5.00
CA GLU A 40 6.99 -16.77 4.56
C GLU A 40 5.98 -17.55 3.69
N CYS A 41 4.68 -17.44 4.00
CA CYS A 41 3.61 -18.12 3.29
C CYS A 41 3.19 -17.33 2.05
N TYR A 42 3.38 -17.94 0.89
CA TYR A 42 3.02 -17.34 -0.41
C TYR A 42 1.56 -16.84 -0.47
N GLN A 43 0.61 -17.62 0.05
CA GLN A 43 -0.81 -17.27 0.07
C GLN A 43 -1.07 -16.03 0.93
N VAL A 44 -0.35 -15.84 2.03
CA VAL A 44 -0.44 -14.64 2.87
C VAL A 44 0.04 -13.42 2.07
N ARG A 45 1.23 -13.50 1.44
CA ARG A 45 1.76 -12.43 0.59
C ARG A 45 0.78 -12.03 -0.52
N GLN A 46 0.24 -13.04 -1.21
CA GLN A 46 -0.69 -12.83 -2.32
C GLN A 46 -1.99 -12.17 -1.87
N ILE A 47 -2.67 -12.72 -0.86
CA ILE A 47 -3.97 -12.21 -0.41
C ILE A 47 -3.82 -10.83 0.23
N PHE A 48 -2.75 -10.61 0.99
CA PHE A 48 -2.46 -9.31 1.59
C PHE A 48 -2.27 -8.23 0.52
N ALA A 49 -1.44 -8.49 -0.51
CA ALA A 49 -1.24 -7.55 -1.62
C ALA A 49 -2.51 -7.26 -2.41
N GLN A 50 -3.39 -8.26 -2.60
CA GLN A 50 -4.69 -8.05 -3.25
C GLN A 50 -5.61 -7.14 -2.42
N LYS A 51 -5.67 -7.34 -1.09
CA LYS A 51 -6.44 -6.49 -0.18
C LYS A 51 -5.90 -5.05 -0.16
N LEU A 52 -4.58 -4.90 -0.07
CA LEU A 52 -3.88 -3.63 -0.14
C LEU A 52 -4.22 -2.89 -1.45
N HIS A 53 -4.07 -3.57 -2.59
CA HIS A 53 -4.37 -2.99 -3.90
C HIS A 53 -5.82 -2.53 -3.98
N LEU A 54 -6.77 -3.39 -3.58
CA LEU A 54 -8.20 -3.09 -3.65
C LEU A 54 -8.58 -1.87 -2.81
N ALA A 55 -8.06 -1.75 -1.60
CA ALA A 55 -8.33 -0.59 -0.73
C ALA A 55 -7.73 0.71 -1.32
N LEU A 56 -6.52 0.62 -1.86
CA LEU A 56 -5.83 1.77 -2.45
C LEU A 56 -6.48 2.27 -3.74
N VAL A 57 -6.98 1.38 -4.61
CA VAL A 57 -7.66 1.80 -5.85
C VAL A 57 -9.04 2.38 -5.59
N LYS A 58 -9.68 1.99 -4.48
CA LYS A 58 -10.91 2.61 -3.98
C LYS A 58 -10.68 3.95 -3.27
N LEU A 59 -9.43 4.39 -3.15
CA LEU A 59 -9.03 5.61 -2.43
C LEU A 59 -9.48 5.60 -0.95
N LEU A 60 -9.63 4.42 -0.34
CA LEU A 60 -10.04 4.28 1.06
C LEU A 60 -8.85 4.24 2.01
N LEU A 61 -7.69 3.81 1.53
CA LEU A 61 -6.50 3.65 2.36
C LEU A 61 -5.58 4.87 2.22
N PRO A 62 -4.96 5.34 3.32
CA PRO A 62 -3.97 6.40 3.29
C PRO A 62 -2.83 6.13 2.32
N LEU A 63 -2.25 7.19 1.79
CA LEU A 63 -1.38 7.14 0.63
C LEU A 63 -0.06 6.43 0.91
N GLU A 64 0.48 6.58 2.12
CA GLU A 64 1.71 5.98 2.60
C GLU A 64 1.68 4.44 2.51
N TYR A 65 0.50 3.82 2.50
CA TYR A 65 0.36 2.38 2.27
C TYR A 65 0.76 1.96 0.84
N LEU A 66 0.86 2.89 -0.13
CA LEU A 66 1.48 2.59 -1.43
C LEU A 66 2.94 2.17 -1.28
N ALA A 67 3.65 2.70 -0.29
CA ALA A 67 5.06 2.39 -0.06
C ALA A 67 5.27 0.90 0.31
N VAL A 68 4.24 0.21 0.80
CA VAL A 68 4.31 -1.22 1.10
C VAL A 68 4.59 -2.05 -0.16
N PHE A 69 4.13 -1.62 -1.35
CA PHE A 69 4.49 -2.31 -2.60
C PHE A 69 5.99 -2.24 -2.90
N SER A 70 6.74 -1.26 -2.37
CA SER A 70 8.19 -1.18 -2.57
C SER A 70 8.93 -2.35 -1.89
N LEU A 71 8.36 -2.89 -0.81
CA LEU A 71 8.91 -4.04 -0.10
C LEU A 71 8.88 -5.34 -0.92
N CYS A 72 8.05 -5.39 -1.97
CA CYS A 72 7.99 -6.53 -2.88
C CYS A 72 9.21 -6.67 -3.78
N ALA A 73 10.13 -5.70 -3.85
CA ALA A 73 11.33 -5.79 -4.70
C ALA A 73 12.13 -7.07 -4.42
N LYS A 74 12.10 -7.55 -3.17
CA LYS A 74 12.78 -8.76 -2.69
C LYS A 74 11.90 -10.02 -2.67
N ASP A 75 10.66 -9.99 -3.18
CA ASP A 75 9.83 -11.21 -3.23
C ASP A 75 10.53 -12.26 -4.10
N PRO A 76 10.70 -13.52 -3.64
CA PRO A 76 11.39 -14.55 -4.41
C PRO A 76 10.68 -14.92 -5.72
N VAL A 77 9.39 -14.62 -5.84
CA VAL A 77 8.56 -14.96 -7.01
C VAL A 77 8.54 -13.79 -8.00
N LYS A 78 8.99 -14.01 -9.23
CA LYS A 78 9.10 -12.95 -10.25
C LYS A 78 7.75 -12.31 -10.58
N GLU A 79 6.70 -13.13 -10.68
CA GLU A 79 5.33 -12.73 -10.97
C GLU A 79 4.76 -11.81 -9.89
N ARG A 80 5.15 -12.04 -8.62
CA ARG A 80 4.77 -11.18 -7.49
C ARG A 80 5.38 -9.79 -7.61
N ARG A 81 6.66 -9.71 -7.97
CA ARG A 81 7.36 -8.42 -8.22
C ARG A 81 6.69 -7.65 -9.36
N ALA A 82 6.39 -8.34 -10.47
CA ALA A 82 5.69 -7.76 -11.60
C ALA A 82 4.28 -7.25 -11.22
N HIS A 83 3.53 -8.04 -10.44
CA HIS A 83 2.20 -7.67 -9.94
C HIS A 83 2.26 -6.44 -9.03
N ALA A 84 3.20 -6.39 -8.07
CA ALA A 84 3.36 -5.24 -7.18
C ALA A 84 3.65 -3.95 -7.95
N ARG A 85 4.54 -4.03 -8.95
CA ARG A 85 4.84 -2.91 -9.86
C ARG A 85 3.58 -2.44 -10.61
N GLN A 86 2.79 -3.37 -11.13
CA GLN A 86 1.54 -3.05 -11.83
C GLN A 86 0.53 -2.37 -10.89
N CYS A 87 0.36 -2.89 -9.67
CA CYS A 87 -0.50 -2.31 -8.65
C CYS A 87 -0.10 -0.87 -8.28
N LEU A 88 1.21 -0.61 -8.14
CA LEU A 88 1.75 0.72 -7.87
C LEU A 88 1.43 1.69 -9.02
N LEU A 89 1.76 1.32 -10.26
CA LEU A 89 1.52 2.15 -11.44
C LEU A 89 0.03 2.45 -11.65
N LYS A 90 -0.83 1.45 -11.44
CA LYS A 90 -2.28 1.63 -11.55
C LYS A 90 -2.82 2.61 -10.51
N ASN A 91 -2.34 2.53 -9.27
CA ASN A 91 -2.75 3.45 -8.21
C ASN A 91 -2.29 4.89 -8.46
N ILE A 92 -1.08 5.08 -8.99
CA ILE A 92 -0.57 6.39 -9.41
C ILE A 92 -1.47 6.95 -10.51
N SER A 93 -1.80 6.16 -11.53
CA SER A 93 -2.66 6.59 -12.63
C SER A 93 -4.05 6.99 -12.14
N ILE A 94 -4.70 6.17 -11.30
CA ILE A 94 -6.04 6.46 -10.77
C ILE A 94 -6.04 7.76 -9.97
N ARG A 95 -5.02 7.98 -9.13
CA ARG A 95 -4.93 9.21 -8.33
C ARG A 95 -4.70 10.45 -9.19
N ARG A 96 -3.83 10.37 -10.21
CA ARG A 96 -3.65 11.47 -11.18
C ARG A 96 -4.96 11.83 -11.86
N GLU A 97 -5.71 10.82 -12.31
CA GLU A 97 -7.02 11.03 -12.93
C GLU A 97 -8.04 11.64 -11.95
N TYR A 98 -8.10 11.12 -10.71
CA TYR A 98 -8.97 11.66 -9.67
C TYR A 98 -8.71 13.15 -9.40
N ILE A 99 -7.44 13.53 -9.30
CA ILE A 99 -7.01 14.91 -9.08
C ILE A 99 -7.42 15.81 -10.24
N ASN A 100 -7.13 15.39 -11.48
CA ASN A 100 -7.49 16.13 -12.68
C ASN A 100 -9.01 16.36 -12.78
N ASN A 101 -9.81 15.37 -12.35
CA ASN A 101 -11.28 15.45 -12.36
C ASN A 101 -11.87 16.23 -11.17
N ASN A 102 -11.09 16.47 -10.12
CA ASN A 102 -11.54 17.12 -8.88
C ASN A 102 -10.59 18.25 -8.46
N PRO A 103 -10.53 19.36 -9.20
CA PRO A 103 -9.50 20.39 -9.01
C PRO A 103 -9.54 21.09 -7.63
N LEU A 104 -10.67 21.05 -6.92
CA LEU A 104 -10.77 21.56 -5.53
C LEU A 104 -9.97 20.71 -4.52
N THR A 105 -9.59 19.49 -4.88
CA THR A 105 -8.76 18.62 -4.02
C THR A 105 -7.30 19.08 -3.96
N HIS A 106 -6.82 19.89 -4.92
CA HIS A 106 -5.42 20.34 -5.03
C HIS A 106 -4.87 21.06 -3.79
N VAL A 107 -5.72 21.60 -2.93
CA VAL A 107 -5.30 22.38 -1.74
C VAL A 107 -4.60 21.51 -0.68
N ASN A 108 -4.80 20.17 -0.68
CA ASN A 108 -4.25 19.25 0.32
C ASN A 108 -3.23 18.21 -0.21
N ILE A 109 -2.83 18.32 -1.49
CA ILE A 109 -2.03 17.32 -2.21
C ILE A 109 -0.51 17.57 -2.29
N PRO A 110 0.05 18.79 -2.12
CA PRO A 110 1.44 19.05 -2.54
C PRO A 110 2.53 18.22 -1.86
N THR A 111 2.36 17.82 -0.60
CA THR A 111 3.39 17.11 0.18
C THR A 111 3.45 15.61 -0.09
N HIS A 112 2.32 14.99 -0.41
CA HIS A 112 2.19 13.54 -0.40
C HIS A 112 2.64 12.86 -1.72
N LEU A 113 2.57 13.56 -2.86
CA LEU A 113 3.01 13.02 -4.16
C LEU A 113 4.54 12.82 -4.23
N GLN A 114 5.30 13.64 -3.51
CA GLN A 114 6.76 13.61 -3.47
C GLN A 114 7.28 12.39 -2.68
N GLU A 115 6.57 12.00 -1.63
CA GLU A 115 6.80 10.76 -0.88
C GLU A 115 6.47 9.50 -1.70
N ILE A 116 5.44 9.52 -2.55
CA ILE A 116 5.17 8.41 -3.49
C ILE A 116 6.34 8.21 -4.45
N LEU A 117 6.91 9.31 -4.97
CA LEU A 117 8.06 9.24 -5.88
C LEU A 117 9.30 8.68 -5.17
N LEU A 118 9.50 8.97 -3.88
CA LEU A 118 10.51 8.32 -3.02
C LEU A 118 10.25 6.82 -2.85
N ALA A 119 9.02 6.41 -2.57
CA ALA A 119 8.67 5.00 -2.47
C ALA A 119 8.83 4.22 -3.79
N ALA A 120 8.48 4.84 -4.92
CA ALA A 120 8.65 4.28 -6.26
C ALA A 120 10.13 4.22 -6.68
N SER A 121 10.94 5.20 -6.30
CA SER A 121 12.39 5.21 -6.57
C SER A 121 13.14 4.20 -5.70
N LEU A 122 12.74 4.00 -4.44
CA LEU A 122 13.25 2.88 -3.63
C LEU A 122 12.96 1.51 -4.26
N PHE A 123 11.80 1.32 -4.89
CA PHE A 123 11.49 0.09 -5.63
C PHE A 123 12.33 -0.10 -6.92
N GLN A 124 12.93 0.96 -7.46
CA GLN A 124 13.83 0.89 -8.62
C GLN A 124 15.30 0.70 -8.23
N CYS A 125 15.67 1.01 -6.97
CA CYS A 125 17.04 0.88 -6.45
C CYS A 125 17.38 -0.52 -5.92
N PHE A 126 16.42 -1.44 -5.82
CA PHE A 126 16.59 -2.83 -5.39
C PHE A 126 15.98 -3.79 -6.40
#